data_AF-A0AAP9VS73-F1
#
_entry.id   AF-A0AAP9VS73-F1
#
_cell.length_a   1.000
_cell.length_b   1.000
_cell.length_c   1.000
_cell.angle_alpha   90.00
_cell.angle_beta   90.00
_cell.angle_gamma   90.00
#
_symmetry.space_group_name_H-M   'P 1'
#
loop_
_entity.id
_entity.type
_entity.pdbx_description
1 polymer ?
#
loop_
_entity_poly.entity_id
_entity_poly.type
_entity_poly.pdbx_seq_one_letter_code
_entity_poly.pdbx_strand_id
1 'polypeptide(L)'
;MNRTILSPLSLALALLAGCASPPEVIDKEPAAIAEGVLAFRDICLKSAPSFAGADNAAKGYGIARLDDAGYARMGLRPDHSLGVQVQKGKQCAVTTPSQRDKTLTAQFLKLAEQFSSTPVAQHLPAKITLDKQTFLLMHDRRGGEAYVMLKQP
;
A
#
# COMPACT_ATOMS: atom_id res chain seq x y z
N MET A 1 61.19 19.23 60.34
CA MET A 1 60.92 18.23 59.29
C MET A 1 59.44 18.25 58.98
N ASN A 2 59.08 18.65 57.75
CA ASN A 2 57.84 18.34 57.02
C ASN A 2 57.65 19.40 55.94
N ARG A 3 57.99 19.05 54.69
CA ARG A 3 57.64 19.84 53.51
C ARG A 3 56.75 19.00 52.61
N THR A 4 55.47 19.33 52.73
CA THR A 4 54.37 19.32 51.77
C THR A 4 54.68 18.79 50.37
N ILE A 5 53.97 17.72 50.01
CA ILE A 5 53.90 17.15 48.66
C ILE A 5 53.04 18.09 47.80
N LEU A 6 53.63 18.66 46.75
CA LEU A 6 52.92 19.49 45.77
C LEU A 6 52.64 18.63 44.53
N SER A 7 51.36 18.45 44.20
CA SER A 7 50.91 17.82 42.96
C SER A 7 51.24 18.66 41.73
N PRO A 8 51.71 18.03 40.65
CA PRO A 8 51.40 18.39 39.28
C PRO A 8 50.63 17.21 38.65
N LEU A 9 49.71 17.32 37.70
CA LEU A 9 49.78 18.11 36.49
C LEU A 9 48.39 17.96 35.83
N SER A 10 47.58 19.01 35.84
CA SER A 10 46.46 19.14 34.93
C SER A 10 46.99 19.75 33.64
N LEU A 11 46.90 19.06 32.51
CA LEU A 11 46.64 19.66 31.18
C LEU A 11 46.59 18.57 30.11
N ALA A 12 45.39 18.26 29.62
CA ALA A 12 45.20 17.67 28.30
C ALA A 12 43.81 18.07 27.78
N LEU A 13 43.71 19.29 27.28
CA LEU A 13 42.63 19.74 26.40
C LEU A 13 43.07 19.39 24.98
N ALA A 14 42.47 18.35 24.37
CA ALA A 14 42.68 18.00 22.97
C ALA A 14 41.32 17.85 22.27
N LEU A 15 40.90 18.96 21.65
CA LEU A 15 40.14 19.08 20.41
C LEU A 15 39.50 17.78 19.85
N LEU A 16 38.21 17.60 20.11
CA LEU A 16 37.33 16.75 19.30
C LEU A 16 36.39 17.65 18.47
N ALA A 17 36.97 18.36 17.50
CA ALA A 17 36.23 18.90 16.37
C ALA A 17 36.31 17.85 15.25
N GLY A 18 35.36 16.93 15.22
CA GLY A 18 35.34 15.81 14.27
C GLY A 18 33.94 15.57 13.71
N CYS A 19 33.71 16.09 12.50
CA CYS A 19 32.72 15.66 11.51
C CYS A 19 31.24 15.62 11.94
N ALA A 20 30.58 16.77 11.94
CA ALA A 20 29.14 16.79 11.68
C ALA A 20 28.92 16.50 10.18
N SER A 21 28.64 15.24 9.84
CA SER A 21 28.11 14.91 8.52
C SER A 21 26.76 15.63 8.35
N PRO A 22 26.49 16.30 7.20
CA PRO A 22 25.13 16.72 6.91
C PRO A 22 24.21 15.48 6.96
N PRO A 23 22.97 15.59 7.48
CA PRO A 23 22.04 14.49 7.42
C PRO A 23 21.91 14.09 5.96
N GLU A 24 22.29 12.85 5.67
CA GLU A 24 22.08 12.23 4.38
C GLU A 24 20.57 12.30 4.11
N VAL A 25 20.15 13.20 3.23
CA VAL A 25 18.83 13.13 2.62
C VAL A 25 18.93 11.93 1.70
N ILE A 26 18.69 10.75 2.27
CA ILE A 26 18.45 9.55 1.49
C ILE A 26 17.16 9.86 0.73
N ASP A 27 17.32 10.28 -0.52
CA ASP A 27 16.24 10.20 -1.50
C ASP A 27 15.80 8.74 -1.51
N LYS A 28 14.75 8.46 -0.73
CA LYS A 28 14.16 7.13 -0.65
C LYS A 28 13.79 6.79 -2.08
N GLU A 29 14.51 5.83 -2.65
CA GLU A 29 14.09 5.16 -3.88
C GLU A 29 12.59 4.85 -3.74
N PRO A 30 11.76 5.20 -4.75
CA PRO A 30 10.33 5.01 -4.64
C PRO A 30 10.07 3.57 -4.22
N ALA A 31 9.44 3.38 -3.06
CA ALA A 31 9.11 2.04 -2.59
C ALA A 31 8.36 1.34 -3.72
N ALA A 32 8.87 0.18 -4.14
CA ALA A 32 8.22 -0.61 -5.18
C ALA A 32 6.74 -0.79 -4.82
N ILE A 33 5.84 -0.54 -5.78
CA ILE A 33 4.40 -0.61 -5.52
C ILE A 33 4.06 -2.03 -5.06
N ALA A 34 3.37 -2.13 -3.92
CA ALA A 34 3.02 -3.41 -3.32
C ALA A 34 2.18 -4.26 -4.27
N GLU A 35 2.43 -5.57 -4.28
CA GLU A 35 1.77 -6.50 -5.20
C GLU A 35 0.24 -6.43 -5.10
N GLY A 36 -0.33 -6.37 -3.89
CA GLY A 36 -1.77 -6.25 -3.68
C GLY A 36 -2.38 -4.99 -4.31
N VAL A 37 -1.64 -3.88 -4.34
CA VAL A 37 -2.06 -2.62 -4.98
C VAL A 37 -2.01 -2.76 -6.51
N LEU A 38 -0.99 -3.42 -7.05
CA LEU A 38 -0.91 -3.75 -8.48
C LEU A 38 -2.01 -4.72 -8.91
N ALA A 39 -2.29 -5.75 -8.10
CA ALA A 39 -3.37 -6.69 -8.33
C ALA A 39 -4.72 -5.96 -8.34
N PHE A 40 -4.95 -5.04 -7.42
CA PHE A 40 -6.16 -4.22 -7.42
C PHE A 40 -6.30 -3.38 -8.70
N ARG A 41 -5.21 -2.77 -9.19
CA ARG A 41 -5.23 -2.07 -10.49
C ARG A 41 -5.73 -2.97 -11.60
N ASP A 42 -5.09 -4.12 -11.75
CA ASP A 42 -5.26 -4.97 -12.91
C ASP A 42 -6.58 -5.73 -12.88
N ILE A 43 -7.03 -6.11 -11.68
CA ILE A 43 -8.23 -6.90 -11.47
C ILE A 43 -9.46 -6.02 -11.29
N CYS A 44 -9.39 -4.94 -10.52
CA CYS A 44 -10.55 -4.11 -10.20
C CYS A 44 -10.66 -2.85 -11.07
N LEU A 45 -9.64 -1.99 -11.09
CA LEU A 45 -9.73 -0.71 -11.81
C LEU A 45 -9.84 -0.90 -13.33
N LYS A 46 -9.03 -1.77 -13.93
CA LYS A 46 -9.05 -2.04 -15.37
C LYS A 46 -10.29 -2.80 -15.85
N SER A 47 -11.01 -3.47 -14.95
CA SER A 47 -12.20 -4.25 -15.31
C SER A 47 -13.51 -3.55 -14.93
N ALA A 48 -13.44 -2.45 -14.18
CA ALA A 48 -14.55 -1.56 -13.94
C ALA A 48 -15.11 -1.01 -15.27
N PRO A 49 -16.40 -0.62 -15.32
CA PRO A 49 -17.35 -0.60 -14.22
C PRO A 49 -18.07 -1.94 -13.98
N SER A 50 -17.95 -2.91 -14.89
CA SER A 50 -18.70 -4.17 -14.84
C SER A 50 -17.99 -5.29 -14.06
N PHE A 51 -16.68 -5.19 -13.94
CA PHE A 51 -15.76 -6.22 -13.44
C PHE A 51 -15.71 -7.50 -14.29
N ALA A 52 -16.06 -7.40 -15.58
CA ALA A 52 -16.09 -8.56 -16.48
C ALA A 52 -14.70 -9.19 -16.71
N GLY A 53 -13.66 -8.36 -16.83
CA GLY A 53 -12.28 -8.80 -17.06
C GLY A 53 -11.54 -9.34 -15.82
N ALA A 54 -12.15 -9.27 -14.63
CA ALA A 54 -11.47 -9.56 -13.37
C ALA A 54 -10.96 -11.01 -13.26
N ASP A 55 -11.73 -11.98 -13.74
CA ASP A 55 -11.36 -13.41 -13.69
C ASP A 55 -10.12 -13.68 -14.56
N ASN A 56 -10.07 -13.13 -15.77
CA ASN A 56 -8.90 -13.27 -16.64
C ASN A 56 -7.68 -12.55 -16.06
N ALA A 57 -7.84 -11.36 -15.48
CA ALA A 57 -6.75 -10.62 -14.85
C ALA A 57 -6.19 -11.34 -13.62
N ALA A 58 -7.04 -11.98 -12.81
CA ALA A 58 -6.63 -12.70 -11.60
C ALA A 58 -5.66 -13.87 -11.90
N LYS A 59 -5.75 -14.48 -13.09
CA LYS A 59 -4.82 -15.53 -13.54
C LYS A 59 -3.38 -15.03 -13.65
N GLY A 60 -3.18 -13.76 -14.02
CA GLY A 60 -1.87 -13.11 -14.05
C GLY A 60 -1.21 -13.00 -12.66
N TYR A 61 -2.00 -13.20 -11.60
CA TYR A 61 -1.57 -13.21 -10.21
C TYR A 61 -1.60 -14.61 -9.57
N GLY A 62 -1.70 -15.67 -10.38
CA GLY A 62 -1.69 -17.06 -9.88
C GLY A 62 -3.00 -17.52 -9.25
N ILE A 63 -4.11 -16.80 -9.47
CA ILE A 63 -5.45 -17.24 -9.07
C ILE A 63 -6.08 -17.96 -10.27
N ALA A 64 -6.25 -19.28 -10.16
CA ALA A 64 -6.64 -20.11 -11.31
C ALA A 64 -8.03 -19.76 -11.88
N ARG A 65 -8.98 -19.45 -10.99
CA ARG A 65 -10.37 -19.10 -11.32
C ARG A 65 -11.04 -18.38 -10.15
N LEU A 66 -12.11 -17.63 -10.44
CA LEU A 66 -13.03 -17.10 -9.43
C LEU A 66 -14.30 -17.97 -9.37
N ASP A 67 -14.49 -18.67 -8.26
CA ASP A 67 -15.64 -19.54 -8.00
C ASP A 67 -16.83 -18.78 -7.41
N ASP A 68 -18.04 -19.18 -7.78
CA ASP A 68 -19.25 -18.58 -7.24
C ASP A 68 -19.48 -19.01 -5.78
N ALA A 69 -19.47 -18.04 -4.86
CA ALA A 69 -19.74 -18.22 -3.43
C ALA A 69 -21.19 -17.81 -3.06
N GLY A 70 -22.08 -17.68 -4.04
CA GLY A 70 -23.51 -17.35 -3.88
C GLY A 70 -23.81 -15.85 -3.81
N TYR A 71 -22.92 -15.04 -3.24
CA TYR A 71 -23.08 -13.57 -3.14
C TYR A 71 -22.03 -12.79 -3.94
N ALA A 72 -20.90 -13.43 -4.25
CA ALA A 72 -19.81 -12.91 -5.06
C ALA A 72 -19.01 -14.08 -5.65
N ARG A 73 -18.23 -13.80 -6.69
CA ARG A 73 -17.21 -14.75 -7.17
C ARG A 73 -15.91 -14.49 -6.41
N MET A 74 -15.24 -15.54 -5.97
CA MET A 74 -14.04 -15.46 -5.15
C MET A 74 -12.95 -16.38 -5.64
N GLY A 75 -11.70 -15.97 -5.48
CA GLY A 75 -10.55 -16.83 -5.76
C GLY A 75 -9.39 -16.48 -4.85
N LEU A 76 -8.59 -17.48 -4.55
CA LEU A 76 -7.38 -17.37 -3.75
C LEU A 76 -6.20 -17.91 -4.56
N ARG A 77 -5.04 -17.29 -4.39
CA ARG A 77 -3.78 -17.89 -4.78
C ARG A 77 -3.56 -19.13 -3.92
N PRO A 78 -2.95 -20.23 -4.42
CA PRO A 78 -2.78 -21.46 -3.66
C PRO A 78 -2.07 -21.32 -2.30
N ASP A 79 -1.19 -20.33 -2.17
CA ASP A 79 -0.47 -20.03 -0.92
C ASP A 79 -1.21 -19.04 0.00
N HIS A 80 -2.42 -18.64 -0.38
CA HIS A 80 -3.28 -17.67 0.31
C HIS A 80 -2.67 -16.26 0.48
N SER A 81 -1.62 -15.91 -0.27
CA SER A 81 -0.99 -14.60 -0.19
C SER A 81 -1.77 -13.49 -0.92
N LEU A 82 -2.71 -13.87 -1.79
CA LEU A 82 -3.59 -12.95 -2.52
C LEU A 82 -4.99 -13.55 -2.67
N GLY A 83 -6.01 -12.75 -2.39
CA GLY A 83 -7.41 -13.09 -2.61
C GLY A 83 -8.12 -12.03 -3.46
N VAL A 84 -9.15 -12.47 -4.18
CA VAL A 84 -10.00 -11.61 -5.01
C VAL A 84 -11.46 -11.94 -4.73
N GLN A 85 -12.29 -10.91 -4.59
CA GLN A 85 -13.73 -11.03 -4.51
C GLN A 85 -14.39 -10.04 -5.48
N VAL A 86 -15.29 -10.54 -6.32
CA VAL A 86 -15.98 -9.74 -7.35
C VAL A 86 -17.48 -9.98 -7.29
N GLN A 87 -18.24 -8.91 -7.08
CA GLN A 87 -19.67 -8.87 -7.31
C GLN A 87 -19.94 -8.04 -8.57
N LYS A 88 -20.49 -8.70 -9.60
CA LYS A 88 -20.67 -8.10 -10.94
C LYS A 88 -21.36 -6.74 -10.86
N GLY A 89 -20.70 -5.71 -11.40
CA GLY A 89 -21.18 -4.34 -11.44
C GLY A 89 -21.46 -3.68 -10.08
N LYS A 90 -21.01 -4.27 -8.96
CA LYS A 90 -21.28 -3.78 -7.61
C LYS A 90 -20.02 -3.56 -6.79
N GLN A 91 -19.16 -4.57 -6.69
CA GLN A 91 -17.90 -4.42 -5.96
C GLN A 91 -16.79 -5.27 -6.53
N CYS A 92 -15.56 -4.84 -6.31
CA CYS A 92 -14.35 -5.62 -6.51
C CYS A 92 -13.40 -5.37 -5.34
N ALA A 93 -12.82 -6.43 -4.80
CA ALA A 93 -11.87 -6.36 -3.70
C ALA A 93 -10.67 -7.28 -3.96
N VAL A 94 -9.51 -6.83 -3.50
CA VAL A 94 -8.27 -7.60 -3.44
C VAL A 94 -7.80 -7.63 -1.99
N THR A 95 -7.42 -8.81 -1.52
CA THR A 95 -6.93 -9.01 -0.15
C THR A 95 -5.53 -9.61 -0.15
N THR A 96 -4.72 -9.24 0.86
CA THR A 96 -3.42 -9.87 1.15
C THR A 96 -3.28 -10.09 2.66
N PRO A 97 -2.32 -10.90 3.13
CA PRO A 97 -1.86 -10.84 4.52
C PRO A 97 -1.41 -9.42 4.90
N SER A 98 -1.33 -9.16 6.21
CA SER A 98 -0.90 -7.86 6.75
C SER A 98 0.53 -7.53 6.32
N GLN A 99 0.75 -6.27 5.94
CA GLN A 99 2.07 -5.78 5.54
C GLN A 99 2.52 -4.68 6.50
N ARG A 100 3.83 -4.56 6.73
CA ARG A 100 4.37 -3.51 7.61
C ARG A 100 4.45 -2.14 6.94
N ASP A 101 4.32 -2.11 5.62
CA ASP A 101 4.40 -0.87 4.84
C ASP A 101 3.27 0.09 5.25
N LYS A 102 3.67 1.30 5.66
CA LYS A 102 2.73 2.36 6.07
C LYS A 102 2.26 3.19 4.88
N THR A 103 2.88 3.03 3.72
CA THR A 103 2.60 3.79 2.49
C THR A 103 1.53 3.15 1.62
N LEU A 104 1.04 1.96 1.96
CA LEU A 104 0.06 1.21 1.16
C LEU A 104 -1.19 2.01 0.78
N THR A 105 -1.78 2.74 1.72
CA THR A 105 -2.94 3.60 1.43
C THR A 105 -2.59 4.70 0.42
N ALA A 106 -1.41 5.31 0.53
CA ALA A 106 -0.96 6.33 -0.39
C ALA A 106 -0.68 5.75 -1.78
N GLN A 107 -0.03 4.58 -1.86
CA GLN A 107 0.18 3.86 -3.13
C GLN A 107 -1.16 3.52 -3.80
N PHE A 108 -2.12 3.00 -3.03
CA PHE A 108 -3.46 2.65 -3.50
C PHE A 108 -4.21 3.84 -4.09
N LEU A 109 -4.28 4.96 -3.35
CA LEU A 109 -4.94 6.18 -3.80
C LEU A 109 -4.23 6.82 -5.00
N LYS A 110 -2.89 6.83 -4.99
CA LYS A 110 -2.09 7.37 -6.10
C LYS A 110 -2.31 6.59 -7.39
N LEU A 111 -2.44 5.27 -7.28
CA LEU A 111 -2.74 4.43 -8.41
C LEU A 111 -4.17 4.68 -8.91
N ALA A 112 -5.16 4.77 -8.02
CA ALA A 112 -6.55 5.03 -8.40
C ALA A 112 -6.73 6.41 -9.06
N GLU A 113 -5.95 7.41 -8.67
CA GLU A 113 -5.91 8.74 -9.30
C GLU A 113 -5.66 8.66 -10.81
N GLN A 114 -4.85 7.71 -11.27
CA GLN A 114 -4.53 7.54 -12.69
C GLN A 114 -5.74 7.07 -13.53
N PHE A 115 -6.76 6.51 -12.90
CA PHE A 115 -7.96 5.99 -13.55
C PHE A 115 -9.19 6.87 -13.35
N SER A 116 -9.13 7.82 -12.41
CA SER A 116 -10.26 8.66 -12.05
C SER A 116 -10.36 9.87 -12.96
N SER A 117 -11.56 10.17 -13.46
CA SER A 117 -11.86 11.42 -14.17
C SER A 117 -12.14 12.60 -13.22
N THR A 118 -12.10 12.38 -11.90
CA THR A 118 -12.25 13.40 -10.86
C THR A 118 -11.07 13.35 -9.89
N PRO A 119 -10.72 14.48 -9.24
CA PRO A 119 -9.69 14.48 -8.21
C PRO A 119 -9.97 13.44 -7.12
N VAL A 120 -8.91 12.74 -6.70
CA VAL A 120 -9.01 11.68 -5.66
C VAL A 120 -8.49 12.24 -4.34
N ALA A 121 -9.25 12.03 -3.26
CA ALA A 121 -8.84 12.43 -1.93
C ALA A 121 -7.57 11.70 -1.49
N GLN A 122 -6.75 12.34 -0.65
CA GLN A 122 -5.51 11.77 -0.11
C GLN A 122 -5.75 10.83 1.09
N HIS A 123 -6.99 10.69 1.55
CA HIS A 123 -7.39 9.83 2.64
C HIS A 123 -8.61 8.99 2.27
N LEU A 124 -8.79 7.87 2.96
CA LEU A 124 -9.93 6.98 2.76
C LEU A 124 -11.04 7.25 3.78
N PRO A 125 -12.31 6.94 3.44
CA PRO A 125 -12.75 6.47 2.13
C PRO A 125 -12.66 7.59 1.07
N ALA A 126 -12.36 7.22 -0.18
CA ALA A 126 -12.16 8.17 -1.28
C ALA A 126 -13.13 7.87 -2.44
N LYS A 127 -13.67 8.90 -3.08
CA LYS A 127 -14.49 8.72 -4.28
C LYS A 127 -13.64 8.84 -5.53
N ILE A 128 -13.92 7.98 -6.51
CA ILE A 128 -13.38 8.09 -7.87
C ILE A 128 -14.52 8.02 -8.89
N THR A 129 -14.31 8.63 -10.05
CA THR A 129 -15.22 8.50 -11.18
C THR A 129 -14.49 7.78 -12.31
N LEU A 130 -15.01 6.64 -12.75
CA LEU A 130 -14.42 5.82 -13.81
C LEU A 130 -15.54 5.41 -14.76
N ASP A 131 -15.38 5.67 -16.06
CA ASP A 131 -16.40 5.42 -17.09
C ASP A 131 -17.79 5.98 -16.72
N LYS A 132 -17.82 7.23 -16.23
CA LYS A 132 -19.03 7.93 -15.77
C LYS A 132 -19.77 7.24 -14.62
N GLN A 133 -19.13 6.29 -13.94
CA GLN A 133 -19.65 5.62 -12.75
C GLN A 133 -18.83 6.05 -11.53
N THR A 134 -19.52 6.29 -10.41
CA THR A 134 -18.86 6.67 -9.16
C THR A 134 -18.58 5.43 -8.33
N PHE A 135 -17.38 5.35 -7.77
CA PHE A 135 -16.99 4.29 -6.85
C PHE A 135 -16.43 4.88 -5.55
N LEU A 136 -16.68 4.19 -4.45
CA LEU A 136 -16.05 4.43 -3.17
C LEU A 136 -14.89 3.45 -3.01
N LEU A 137 -13.71 3.98 -2.73
CA LEU A 137 -12.52 3.22 -2.39
C LEU A 137 -12.40 3.12 -0.87
N MET A 138 -12.04 1.93 -0.40
CA MET A 138 -11.76 1.64 1.00
C MET A 138 -10.51 0.77 1.11
N HIS A 139 -9.80 0.87 2.24
CA HIS A 139 -8.65 0.06 2.59
C HIS A 139 -8.77 -0.31 4.07
N ASP A 140 -9.01 -1.59 4.38
CA ASP A 140 -8.99 -2.11 5.75
C ASP A 140 -7.67 -2.84 5.99
N ARG A 141 -7.11 -2.66 7.19
CA ARG A 141 -5.83 -3.23 7.62
C ARG A 141 -5.97 -4.21 8.80
N ARG A 142 -7.20 -4.50 9.22
CA ARG A 142 -7.50 -5.37 10.37
C ARG A 142 -7.56 -6.83 9.93
N GLY A 143 -6.53 -7.61 10.27
CA GLY A 143 -6.44 -9.04 9.94
C GLY A 143 -5.91 -9.36 8.53
N GLY A 144 -5.38 -8.35 7.84
CA GLY A 144 -4.87 -8.42 6.47
C GLY A 144 -4.94 -7.03 5.83
N GLU A 145 -4.53 -6.90 4.58
CA GLU A 145 -4.84 -5.72 3.76
C GLU A 145 -6.05 -6.05 2.87
N ALA A 146 -7.05 -5.17 2.82
CA ALA A 146 -8.23 -5.32 1.96
C ALA A 146 -8.49 -4.03 1.18
N TYR A 147 -8.17 -4.04 -0.11
CA TYR A 147 -8.41 -2.93 -1.04
C TYR A 147 -9.75 -3.15 -1.72
N VAL A 148 -10.71 -2.22 -1.53
CA VAL A 148 -12.10 -2.41 -1.95
C VAL A 148 -12.56 -1.26 -2.84
N MET A 149 -13.27 -1.60 -3.91
CA MET A 149 -13.98 -0.70 -4.81
C MET A 149 -15.47 -1.02 -4.76
N LEU A 150 -16.29 -0.06 -4.31
CA LEU A 150 -17.74 -0.19 -4.20
C LEU A 150 -18.43 0.79 -5.13
N LYS A 151 -19.22 0.28 -6.08
CA LYS A 151 -20.03 1.12 -6.96
C LYS A 151 -21.07 1.88 -6.14
N GLN A 152 -21.15 3.19 -6.32
CA GLN A 152 -22.18 4.02 -5.72
C GLN A 152 -23.45 4.00 -6.60
N PRO A 153 -24.64 4.05 -5.98
CA PRO A 153 -25.91 4.11 -6.72
C PRO A 153 -26.06 5.38 -7.55
#